data_AF-A0A8T3LQV7-F1
#
_entry.id   AF-A0A8T3LQV7-F1
#
_cell.length_a   1.000
_cell.length_b   1.000
_cell.length_c   1.000
_cell.angle_alpha   90.00
_cell.angle_beta   90.00
_cell.angle_gamma   90.00
#
_symmetry.space_group_name_H-M   'P 1'
#
loop_
_entity.id
_entity.type
_entity.pdbx_description
1 polymer ?
#
loop_
_entity_poly.entity_id
_entity_poly.type
_entity_poly.pdbx_seq_one_letter_code
_entity_poly.pdbx_strand_id
1 'polypeptide(L)'
;MTKSLLADAFEHHNWATLRLLDVCRELSPAQLTTNVPGTYGSIIDTLRHLVGGDASYLEVLSGGRSAPIDEEGMELGELRAVIERLSPGWTSLLAEDLDPDVVVVRRRDDGSEGHAPRGIRIAQALHHGTDHRSQICTALTSLGMEPPEIDVWAFGEAHGRLREVPPSA
;
A
#
# COMPACT_ATOMS: atom_id res chain seq x y z
N MET A 1 19.73 14.69 6.80
CA MET A 1 18.89 14.95 5.60
C MET A 1 17.49 15.29 6.08
N THR A 2 16.84 16.27 5.44
CA THR A 2 15.44 16.61 5.71
C THR A 2 14.54 15.48 5.23
N LYS A 3 13.59 15.05 6.08
CA LYS A 3 12.59 14.03 5.75
C LYS A 3 11.73 14.54 4.57
N SER A 4 11.49 13.68 3.57
CA SER A 4 10.61 14.01 2.44
C SER A 4 9.21 14.38 2.94
N LEU A 5 8.54 15.32 2.26
CA LEU A 5 7.14 15.66 2.56
C LEU A 5 6.19 14.48 2.38
N LEU A 6 6.57 13.47 1.60
CA LEU A 6 5.79 12.25 1.37
C LEU A 6 6.15 11.11 2.32
N ALA A 7 7.17 11.27 3.17
CA ALA A 7 7.66 10.17 3.98
C ALA A 7 6.62 9.67 4.99
N ASP A 8 5.88 10.57 5.67
CA ASP A 8 4.79 10.15 6.56
C ASP A 8 3.68 9.41 5.80
N ALA A 9 3.38 9.82 4.56
CA ALA A 9 2.36 9.17 3.74
C ALA A 9 2.77 7.74 3.31
N PHE A 10 4.04 7.52 2.97
CA PHE A 10 4.53 6.18 2.63
C PHE A 10 4.82 5.31 3.85
N GLU A 11 5.23 5.88 4.98
CA GLU A 11 5.31 5.15 6.25
C GLU A 11 3.92 4.67 6.68
N HIS A 12 2.91 5.54 6.58
CA HIS A 12 1.49 5.19 6.76
C HIS A 12 1.05 4.11 5.77
N HIS A 13 1.35 4.26 4.47
CA HIS A 13 0.99 3.30 3.44
C HIS A 13 1.44 1.88 3.82
N ASN A 14 2.70 1.73 4.23
CA ASN A 14 3.26 0.45 4.66
C ASN A 14 2.60 -0.05 5.95
N TRP A 15 2.50 0.82 6.97
CA TRP A 15 1.89 0.47 8.26
C TRP A 15 0.44 0.00 8.11
N ALA A 16 -0.38 0.71 7.36
CA ALA A 16 -1.78 0.40 7.13
C ALA A 16 -1.95 -0.94 6.41
N THR A 17 -1.12 -1.22 5.38
CA THR A 17 -1.14 -2.51 4.68
C THR A 17 -0.74 -3.66 5.61
N LEU A 18 0.30 -3.49 6.43
CA LEU A 18 0.71 -4.50 7.41
C LEU A 18 -0.37 -4.77 8.46
N ARG A 19 -1.05 -3.72 8.97
CA ARG A 19 -2.16 -3.89 9.92
C ARG A 19 -3.31 -4.69 9.33
N LEU A 20 -3.68 -4.43 8.08
CA LEU A 20 -4.74 -5.18 7.40
C LEU A 20 -4.34 -6.64 7.18
N LEU A 21 -3.11 -6.90 6.75
CA LEU A 21 -2.59 -8.25 6.61
C LEU A 21 -2.65 -9.00 7.95
N ASP A 22 -2.24 -8.36 9.04
CA ASP A 22 -2.27 -8.96 10.38
C ASP A 22 -3.71 -9.26 10.85
N VAL A 23 -4.70 -8.39 10.57
CA VAL A 23 -6.12 -8.68 10.84
C VAL A 23 -6.64 -9.84 9.97
N CYS A 24 -6.28 -9.86 8.68
CA CYS A 24 -6.77 -10.87 7.75
C CYS A 24 -6.21 -12.27 8.03
N ARG A 25 -5.09 -12.38 8.75
CA ARG A 25 -4.51 -13.69 9.16
C ARG A 25 -5.41 -14.47 10.12
N GLU A 26 -6.31 -13.80 10.83
CA GLU A 26 -7.26 -14.44 11.74
C GLU A 26 -8.53 -14.94 11.01
N LEU A 27 -8.66 -14.67 9.71
CA LEU A 27 -9.79 -15.12 8.90
C LEU A 27 -9.63 -16.59 8.50
N SER A 28 -10.76 -17.30 8.46
CA SER A 28 -10.82 -18.62 7.82
C SER A 28 -10.61 -18.51 6.30
N PRO A 29 -10.18 -19.59 5.63
CA PRO A 29 -10.05 -19.60 4.16
C PRO A 29 -11.34 -19.18 3.44
N ALA A 30 -12.50 -19.60 3.94
CA ALA A 30 -13.79 -19.22 3.37
C ALA A 30 -14.04 -17.70 3.47
N GLN A 31 -13.68 -17.09 4.61
CA GLN A 31 -13.79 -15.64 4.79
C GLN A 31 -12.82 -14.87 3.88
N LEU A 32 -11.58 -15.35 3.70
CA LEU A 32 -10.62 -14.74 2.78
C LEU A 32 -11.12 -14.72 1.32
N THR A 33 -11.90 -15.72 0.93
CA THR A 33 -12.52 -15.77 -0.40
C THR A 33 -13.81 -14.94 -0.54
N THR A 34 -14.20 -14.18 0.49
CA THR A 34 -15.39 -13.31 0.44
C THR A 34 -15.21 -12.24 -0.60
N ASN A 35 -16.15 -12.17 -1.55
CA ASN A 35 -16.21 -11.16 -2.59
C ASN A 35 -17.42 -10.23 -2.35
N VAL A 36 -17.17 -8.92 -2.31
CA VAL A 36 -18.20 -7.90 -2.13
C VAL A 36 -18.36 -7.11 -3.43
N PRO A 37 -19.59 -6.98 -3.97
CA PRO A 37 -19.83 -6.17 -5.16
C PRO A 37 -19.28 -4.75 -5.02
N GLY A 38 -18.52 -4.30 -6.03
CA GLY A 38 -17.87 -2.99 -6.03
C GLY A 38 -16.46 -2.97 -5.45
N THR A 39 -15.96 -4.10 -4.95
CA THR A 39 -14.53 -4.29 -4.61
C THR A 39 -13.76 -4.93 -5.78
N TYR A 40 -12.42 -4.92 -5.71
CA TYR A 40 -11.56 -5.52 -6.73
C TYR A 40 -11.82 -7.03 -6.92
N GLY A 41 -12.05 -7.75 -5.83
CA GLY A 41 -12.28 -9.19 -5.85
C GLY A 41 -12.47 -9.73 -4.44
N SER A 42 -12.03 -10.96 -4.20
CA SER A 42 -12.02 -11.48 -2.84
C SER A 42 -11.04 -10.68 -1.94
N ILE A 43 -11.14 -10.83 -0.62
CA ILE A 43 -10.19 -10.19 0.31
C ILE A 43 -8.74 -10.57 -0.04
N ILE A 44 -8.48 -11.86 -0.26
CA ILE A 44 -7.13 -12.32 -0.61
C ILE A 44 -6.66 -11.81 -1.97
N ASP A 45 -7.54 -11.77 -2.98
CA ASP A 45 -7.17 -11.27 -4.31
C ASP A 45 -6.91 -9.75 -4.28
N THR A 46 -7.67 -9.01 -3.47
CA THR A 46 -7.47 -7.58 -3.26
C THR A 46 -6.15 -7.31 -2.54
N LEU A 47 -5.78 -8.13 -1.55
CA LEU A 47 -4.48 -8.03 -0.87
C LEU A 47 -3.31 -8.36 -1.81
N ARG A 48 -3.43 -9.43 -2.61
CA ARG A 48 -2.42 -9.78 -3.63
C ARG A 48 -2.24 -8.62 -4.61
N HIS A 49 -3.34 -8.10 -5.16
CA HIS A 49 -3.30 -6.99 -6.10
C HIS A 49 -2.73 -5.70 -5.49
N LEU A 50 -3.06 -5.39 -4.24
CA LEU A 50 -2.49 -4.26 -3.51
C LEU A 50 -0.97 -4.37 -3.40
N VAL A 51 -0.47 -5.52 -2.96
CA VAL A 51 0.98 -5.75 -2.74
C VAL A 51 1.74 -5.85 -4.07
N GLY A 52 1.19 -6.54 -5.07
CA GLY A 52 1.73 -6.61 -6.43
C GLY A 52 1.82 -5.22 -7.08
N GLY A 53 0.77 -4.41 -6.90
CA GLY A 53 0.75 -3.02 -7.35
C GLY A 53 1.85 -2.18 -6.71
N ASP A 54 2.00 -2.24 -5.39
CA ASP A 54 3.03 -1.49 -4.66
C ASP A 54 4.46 -1.88 -5.09
N ALA A 55 4.71 -3.20 -5.23
CA ALA A 55 5.97 -3.72 -5.76
C ALA A 55 6.25 -3.22 -7.18
N SER A 56 5.24 -3.22 -8.06
CA SER A 56 5.37 -2.74 -9.45
C SER A 56 5.64 -1.23 -9.50
N TYR A 57 4.98 -0.42 -8.66
CA TYR A 57 5.27 1.02 -8.62
C TYR A 57 6.70 1.29 -8.18
N LEU A 58 7.18 0.62 -7.13
CA LEU A 58 8.53 0.80 -6.63
C LEU A 58 9.59 0.32 -7.63
N GLU A 59 9.37 -0.83 -8.28
CA GLU A 59 10.24 -1.35 -9.35
C GLU A 59 10.42 -0.31 -10.46
N VAL A 60 9.32 0.19 -11.02
CA VAL A 60 9.34 1.20 -12.09
C VAL A 60 9.99 2.51 -11.64
N LEU A 61 9.63 3.03 -10.46
CA LEU A 61 10.12 4.32 -9.97
C LEU A 61 11.59 4.29 -9.54
N SER A 62 12.06 3.14 -9.07
CA SER A 62 13.46 2.92 -8.72
C SER A 62 14.33 2.51 -9.92
N GLY A 63 13.76 2.42 -11.12
CA GLY A 63 14.49 1.98 -12.31
C GLY A 63 15.00 0.55 -12.20
N GLY A 64 14.21 -0.34 -11.59
CA GLY A 64 14.51 -1.78 -11.46
C GLY A 64 15.41 -2.15 -10.27
N ARG A 65 15.70 -1.22 -9.34
CA ARG A 65 16.46 -1.55 -8.12
C ARG A 65 15.67 -2.44 -7.17
N SER A 66 14.34 -2.31 -7.15
CA SER A 66 13.44 -3.26 -6.49
C SER A 66 13.03 -4.36 -7.46
N ALA A 67 13.13 -5.61 -7.03
CA ALA A 67 12.71 -6.75 -7.85
C ALA A 67 11.17 -6.78 -7.99
N PRO A 68 10.65 -7.18 -9.17
CA PRO A 68 9.24 -7.50 -9.31
C PRO A 68 8.88 -8.72 -8.46
N ILE A 69 7.59 -8.89 -8.24
CA ILE A 69 7.04 -10.11 -7.64
C ILE A 69 6.01 -10.72 -8.59
N ASP A 70 5.74 -12.00 -8.39
CA ASP A 70 4.53 -12.66 -8.87
C ASP A 70 3.63 -12.85 -7.65
N GLU A 71 2.57 -12.04 -7.55
CA GLU A 71 1.63 -12.11 -6.43
C GLU A 71 0.66 -13.29 -6.51
N GLU A 72 0.60 -13.99 -7.66
CA GLU A 72 -0.36 -15.05 -7.88
C GLU A 72 -0.11 -16.21 -6.90
N GLY A 73 -1.15 -16.63 -6.20
CA GLY A 73 -1.07 -17.72 -5.24
C GLY A 73 -0.34 -17.40 -3.93
N MET A 74 0.24 -16.21 -3.76
CA MET A 74 0.94 -15.85 -2.51
C MET A 74 0.00 -15.89 -1.30
N GLU A 75 0.49 -16.45 -0.19
CA GLU A 75 -0.20 -16.50 1.09
C GLU A 75 0.01 -15.20 1.89
N LEU A 76 -0.85 -14.93 2.88
CA LEU A 76 -0.81 -13.69 3.67
C LEU A 76 0.56 -13.42 4.32
N GLY A 77 1.24 -14.47 4.79
CA GLY A 77 2.57 -14.34 5.37
C GLY A 77 3.64 -13.91 4.36
N GLU A 78 3.53 -14.36 3.12
CA GLU A 78 4.45 -14.01 2.05
C GLU A 78 4.20 -12.57 1.59
N LEU A 79 2.93 -12.18 1.43
CA LEU A 79 2.52 -10.80 1.13
C LEU A 79 3.04 -9.82 2.19
N ARG A 80 2.97 -10.21 3.46
CA ARG A 80 3.51 -9.42 4.58
C ARG A 80 5.02 -9.23 4.47
N ALA A 81 5.77 -10.30 4.20
CA ALA A 81 7.21 -10.24 4.01
C ALA A 81 7.61 -9.39 2.79
N VAL A 82 6.78 -9.31 1.75
CA VAL A 82 6.97 -8.39 0.63
C VAL A 82 6.89 -6.94 1.12
N ILE A 83 5.82 -6.55 1.82
CA ILE A 83 5.65 -5.16 2.27
C ILE A 83 6.79 -4.71 3.19
N GLU A 84 7.24 -5.58 4.09
CA GLU A 84 8.42 -5.30 4.93
C GLU A 84 9.69 -5.03 4.11
N ARG A 85 9.87 -5.73 2.99
CA ARG A 85 10.99 -5.53 2.07
C ARG A 85 10.84 -4.26 1.23
N LEU A 86 9.63 -3.88 0.83
CA LEU A 86 9.38 -2.69 0.01
C LEU A 86 9.58 -1.38 0.80
N SER A 87 9.25 -1.38 2.09
CA SER A 87 9.28 -0.19 2.96
C SER A 87 10.64 0.57 2.96
N PRO A 88 11.80 -0.10 3.15
CA PRO A 88 13.10 0.56 3.01
C PRO A 88 13.38 1.10 1.60
N GLY A 89 12.85 0.43 0.57
CA GLY A 89 13.01 0.84 -0.82
C GLY A 89 12.25 2.14 -1.13
N TRP A 90 11.01 2.27 -0.65
CA TRP A 90 10.26 3.52 -0.70
C TRP A 90 10.96 4.65 0.06
N THR A 91 11.43 4.35 1.27
CA THR A 91 12.19 5.32 2.08
C THR A 91 13.43 5.83 1.35
N SER A 92 14.17 4.92 0.71
CA SER A 92 15.39 5.26 -0.04
C SER A 92 15.06 6.09 -1.29
N LEU A 93 14.05 5.69 -2.07
CA LEU A 93 13.61 6.41 -3.25
C LEU A 93 13.19 7.85 -2.91
N LEU A 94 12.40 8.04 -1.86
CA LEU A 94 11.87 9.35 -1.47
C LEU A 94 12.94 10.28 -0.86
N ALA A 95 14.11 9.75 -0.49
CA ALA A 95 15.24 10.54 -0.03
C ALA A 95 16.12 11.08 -1.18
N GLU A 96 15.89 10.60 -2.41
CA GLU A 96 16.58 11.09 -3.61
C GLU A 96 16.06 12.48 -4.03
N ASP A 97 16.85 13.22 -4.82
CA ASP A 97 16.42 14.46 -5.45
C ASP A 97 15.58 14.14 -6.70
N LEU A 98 14.27 14.03 -6.49
CA LEU A 98 13.32 13.57 -7.51
C LEU A 98 12.70 14.76 -8.25
N ASP A 99 12.98 14.87 -9.55
CA ASP A 99 12.20 15.72 -10.46
C ASP A 99 10.80 15.09 -10.71
N PRO A 100 9.69 15.74 -10.31
CA PRO A 100 8.34 15.18 -10.46
C PRO A 100 7.88 15.11 -11.92
N ASP A 101 8.44 15.92 -12.81
CA ASP A 101 7.98 16.08 -14.21
C ASP A 101 8.71 15.17 -15.19
N VAL A 102 9.80 14.53 -14.77
CA VAL A 102 10.48 13.48 -15.56
C VAL A 102 9.51 12.36 -15.91
N VAL A 103 9.38 12.08 -17.20
CA VAL A 103 8.57 10.96 -17.70
C VAL A 103 9.26 9.64 -17.37
N VAL A 104 8.58 8.84 -16.56
CA VAL A 104 8.98 7.45 -16.27
C VAL A 104 8.21 6.53 -17.21
N VAL A 105 8.91 5.56 -17.79
CA VAL A 105 8.32 4.60 -18.73
C VAL A 105 8.19 3.26 -18.04
N ARG A 106 6.94 2.76 -17.92
CA ARG A 106 6.66 1.39 -17.48
C ARG A 106 6.54 0.52 -18.74
N ARG A 107 7.32 -0.55 -18.81
CA ARG A 107 7.27 -1.53 -19.90
C ARG A 107 6.62 -2.81 -19.41
N ARG A 108 5.80 -3.44 -20.24
CA ARG A 108 5.12 -4.71 -19.94
C ARG A 108 5.64 -5.81 -20.85
N ASP A 109 5.43 -7.07 -20.45
CA ASP A 109 5.86 -8.24 -21.21
C ASP A 109 5.18 -8.36 -22.57
N ASP A 110 3.97 -7.82 -22.71
CA ASP A 110 3.25 -7.71 -23.99
C ASP A 110 3.82 -6.63 -24.94
N GLY A 111 4.91 -5.97 -24.53
CA GLY A 111 5.57 -4.89 -25.28
C GLY A 111 4.89 -3.53 -25.14
N SER A 112 3.77 -3.42 -24.43
CA SER A 112 3.11 -2.13 -24.21
C SER A 112 3.89 -1.25 -23.24
N GLU A 113 3.84 0.06 -23.49
CA GLU A 113 4.48 1.07 -22.65
C GLU A 113 3.44 2.01 -22.03
N GLY A 114 3.66 2.37 -20.77
CA GLY A 114 2.96 3.46 -20.09
C GLY A 114 3.92 4.61 -19.84
N HIS A 115 3.57 5.80 -20.31
CA HIS A 115 4.36 7.03 -20.15
C HIS A 115 3.62 7.98 -19.22
N ALA A 116 4.26 8.41 -18.13
CA ALA A 116 3.68 9.41 -17.23
C ALA A 116 4.77 10.11 -16.40
N PRO A 117 4.52 11.32 -15.88
CA PRO A 117 5.41 11.97 -14.94
C PRO A 117 5.66 11.12 -13.69
N ARG A 118 6.85 11.25 -13.11
CA ARG A 118 7.23 10.60 -11.85
C ARG A 118 6.24 10.94 -10.73
N GLY A 119 5.87 12.22 -10.59
CA GLY A 119 4.95 12.68 -9.56
C GLY A 119 3.58 12.00 -9.64
N ILE A 120 3.05 11.77 -10.85
CA ILE A 120 1.79 11.07 -11.06
C ILE A 120 1.87 9.62 -10.57
N ARG A 121 2.97 8.91 -10.84
CA ARG A 121 3.15 7.53 -10.37
C ARG A 121 3.28 7.42 -8.86
N ILE A 122 4.01 8.35 -8.24
CA ILE A 122 4.16 8.39 -6.78
C ILE A 122 2.79 8.64 -6.12
N ALA A 123 2.02 9.61 -6.63
CA ALA A 123 0.67 9.85 -6.15
C ALA A 123 -0.23 8.62 -6.35
N GLN A 124 -0.16 7.99 -7.53
CA GLN A 124 -0.96 6.80 -7.84
C GLN A 124 -0.65 5.63 -6.88
N ALA A 125 0.60 5.41 -6.48
CA ALA A 125 0.94 4.36 -5.51
C ALA A 125 0.20 4.55 -4.17
N LEU A 126 0.15 5.79 -3.66
CA LEU A 126 -0.61 6.12 -2.44
C LEU A 126 -2.12 5.99 -2.62
N HIS A 127 -2.65 6.50 -3.74
CA HIS A 127 -4.08 6.45 -4.05
C HIS A 127 -4.58 5.01 -4.26
N HIS A 128 -3.85 4.22 -5.05
CA HIS A 128 -4.10 2.79 -5.27
C HIS A 128 -4.11 2.02 -3.96
N GLY A 129 -3.12 2.28 -3.10
CA GLY A 129 -3.07 1.68 -1.77
C GLY A 129 -4.29 2.01 -0.92
N THR A 130 -4.70 3.28 -0.91
CA THR A 130 -5.84 3.74 -0.11
C THR A 130 -7.16 3.14 -0.61
N ASP A 131 -7.36 3.11 -1.92
CA ASP A 131 -8.57 2.54 -2.54
C ASP A 131 -8.76 1.07 -2.15
N HIS A 132 -7.76 0.22 -2.41
CA HIS A 132 -7.89 -1.21 -2.14
C HIS A 132 -7.92 -1.56 -0.65
N ARG A 133 -7.23 -0.80 0.22
CA ARG A 133 -7.39 -0.97 1.66
C ARG A 133 -8.81 -0.65 2.12
N SER A 134 -9.46 0.37 1.55
CA SER A 134 -10.87 0.68 1.84
C SER A 134 -11.83 -0.43 1.37
N GLN A 135 -11.53 -1.07 0.23
CA GLN A 135 -12.29 -2.21 -0.29
C GLN A 135 -12.18 -3.42 0.64
N ILE A 136 -10.97 -3.69 1.19
CA ILE A 136 -10.77 -4.74 2.20
C ILE A 136 -11.55 -4.42 3.47
N CYS A 137 -11.51 -3.17 3.96
CA CYS A 137 -12.31 -2.75 5.11
C CYS A 137 -13.81 -2.97 4.87
N THR A 138 -14.30 -2.64 3.68
CA THR A 138 -15.70 -2.89 3.27
C THR A 138 -16.04 -4.39 3.32
N ALA A 139 -15.13 -5.24 2.84
CA ALA A 139 -15.30 -6.69 2.90
C ALA A 139 -15.29 -7.23 4.33
N LEU A 140 -14.42 -6.73 5.22
CA LEU A 140 -14.43 -7.06 6.64
C LEU A 140 -15.75 -6.66 7.31
N THR A 141 -16.26 -5.46 7.05
CA THR A 141 -17.57 -5.02 7.57
C THR A 141 -18.70 -5.94 7.10
N SER A 142 -18.66 -6.40 5.85
CA SER A 142 -19.68 -7.34 5.32
C SER A 142 -19.70 -8.69 6.04
N LEU A 143 -18.60 -9.08 6.68
CA LEU A 143 -18.47 -10.26 7.53
C LEU A 143 -18.89 -10.01 8.99
N GLY A 144 -19.37 -8.81 9.31
CA GLY A 144 -19.71 -8.40 10.68
C GLY A 144 -18.50 -8.11 11.57
N MET A 145 -17.34 -7.86 10.97
CA MET A 145 -16.11 -7.50 11.68
C MET A 145 -15.90 -6.00 11.67
N GLU A 146 -15.35 -5.46 12.77
CA GLU A 146 -14.90 -4.07 12.80
C GLU A 146 -13.56 -3.95 12.06
N PRO A 147 -13.46 -3.14 11.00
CA PRO A 147 -12.19 -2.90 10.32
C PRO A 147 -11.18 -2.21 11.23
N PRO A 148 -9.85 -2.43 11.03
CA PRO A 148 -8.86 -1.70 11.81
C PRO A 148 -8.85 -0.21 11.44
N GLU A 149 -8.64 0.64 12.44
CA GLU A 149 -8.30 2.06 12.23
C GLU A 149 -6.96 2.16 11.52
N ILE A 150 -7.02 2.58 10.26
CA ILE A 150 -5.86 2.65 9.36
C ILE A 150 -5.73 4.00 8.67
N ASP A 151 -6.40 5.05 9.17
CA ASP A 151 -6.20 6.38 8.63
C ASP A 151 -4.85 6.98 9.07
N VAL A 152 -4.53 8.16 8.53
CA VAL A 152 -3.24 8.82 8.79
C VAL A 152 -3.17 9.40 10.21
N TRP A 153 -4.31 9.72 10.83
CA TRP A 153 -4.37 10.20 12.21
C TRP A 153 -4.05 9.07 13.18
N ALA A 154 -4.67 7.90 13.00
CA ALA A 154 -4.37 6.67 13.74
C ALA A 154 -2.90 6.27 13.62
N PHE A 155 -2.31 6.40 12.42
CA PHE A 155 -0.86 6.24 12.25
C PHE A 155 -0.06 7.28 13.06
N GLY A 156 -0.46 8.55 13.00
CA GLY A 156 0.17 9.64 13.75
C GLY A 156 0.16 9.39 15.25
N GLU A 157 -0.97 8.98 15.82
CA GLU A 157 -1.11 8.62 17.23
C GLU A 157 -0.24 7.42 17.59
N ALA A 158 -0.32 6.35 16.80
CA ALA A 158 0.45 5.11 17.03
C ALA A 158 1.98 5.34 17.06
N HIS A 159 2.46 6.41 16.41
CA HIS A 159 3.87 6.78 16.36
C HIS A 159 4.23 8.02 17.19
N GLY A 160 3.29 8.53 18.01
CA GLY A 160 3.52 9.71 18.87
C GLY A 160 3.77 11.00 18.08
N ARG A 161 3.29 11.07 16.84
CA ARG A 161 3.38 12.22 15.93
C ARG A 161 2.11 13.06 15.91
N LEU A 162 1.02 12.59 16.50
CA LEU A 162 -0.19 13.34 16.76
C LEU A 162 -0.36 13.54 18.27
N ARG A 163 -0.69 14.76 18.68
CA ARG A 163 -1.06 15.08 20.06
C ARG A 163 -2.27 15.99 20.04
N GLU A 164 -3.38 15.48 20.56
CA GLU A 164 -4.54 16.31 20.85
C GLU A 164 -4.40 16.94 22.24
N VAL A 165 -4.76 18.22 22.34
CA VAL A 165 -4.84 18.93 23.62
C VAL A 165 -6.30 19.28 23.83
N PRO A 166 -6.97 18.71 24.85
CA PRO A 166 -8.37 19.01 25.11
C PRO A 166 -8.53 20.48 25.51
N PRO A 167 -9.71 21.08 25.28
CA PRO A 167 -10.00 22.43 25.74
C PRO A 167 -9.78 22.53 27.26
N SER A 168 -9.23 23.67 27.70
CA SER A 168 -9.16 23.98 29.13
C SER A 168 -10.59 24.21 29.65
N ALA A 169 -10.89 23.60 30.79
CA ALA A 169 -12.19 23.70 31.46
C ALA A 169 -12.58 25.15 31.79
#